data_AF-A0A2K5DH23-F1
#
_entry.id   AF-A0A2K5DH23-F1
#
_cell.length_a   1.000
_cell.length_b   1.000
_cell.length_c   1.000
_cell.angle_alpha   90.00
_cell.angle_beta   90.00
_cell.angle_gamma   90.00
#
_symmetry.space_group_name_H-M   'P 1'
#
loop_
_entity.id
_entity.type
_entity.pdbx_description
1 polymer ?
#
loop_
_entity_poly.entity_id
_entity_poly.type
_entity_poly.pdbx_seq_one_letter_code
_entity_poly.pdbx_strand_id
1 'polypeptide(L)'
;MALPWVLTVLSLLPLLEAQIPVCANLRPVPITNATLDRISGKWFYIASAFKNEEFKKLAQEIQATFFYFTPNKTEDTIFLREYQTNRNACLYNSSYLNVQRENGTISKFGEGREHVAYLLFLRDTRTFMLAFDLDDEKKSGLSVYADKPEATKEQLGEFYEALDCLRIPRSEVLYTDSKKDLCEPLEKQHEKERKQEEEKES
;
A
#
# COMPACT_ATOMS: atom_id res chain seq x y z
N MET A 1 -21.34 -45.44 -49.67
CA MET A 1 -21.21 -44.02 -49.29
C MET A 1 -21.30 -43.95 -47.77
N ALA A 2 -20.39 -43.20 -47.14
CA ALA A 2 -19.98 -43.32 -45.74
C ALA A 2 -20.96 -42.69 -44.71
N LEU A 3 -20.98 -43.28 -43.51
CA LEU A 3 -21.39 -42.71 -42.21
C LEU A 3 -20.51 -41.47 -41.82
N PRO A 4 -20.76 -40.71 -40.72
CA PRO A 4 -21.92 -40.58 -39.84
C PRO A 4 -22.19 -39.13 -39.30
N TRP A 5 -23.24 -39.04 -38.47
CA TRP A 5 -23.47 -38.18 -37.29
C TRP A 5 -22.53 -37.00 -36.99
N VAL A 6 -23.11 -35.81 -36.79
CA VAL A 6 -22.62 -34.85 -35.77
C VAL A 6 -23.81 -34.22 -35.04
N LEU A 7 -23.95 -34.59 -33.77
CA LEU A 7 -24.71 -33.88 -32.74
C LEU A 7 -24.06 -32.51 -32.50
N THR A 8 -24.77 -31.41 -32.75
CA THR A 8 -24.36 -30.11 -32.22
C THR A 8 -25.03 -29.87 -30.87
N VAL A 9 -24.39 -30.36 -29.82
CA VAL A 9 -24.57 -29.89 -28.44
C VAL A 9 -24.02 -28.46 -28.39
N LEU A 10 -24.89 -27.46 -28.39
CA LEU A 10 -24.51 -26.03 -28.31
C LEU A 10 -25.37 -25.28 -27.29
N SER A 11 -25.73 -25.95 -26.19
CA SER A 11 -26.50 -25.35 -25.08
C SER A 11 -25.81 -25.50 -23.72
N LEU A 12 -24.48 -25.60 -23.71
CA LEU A 12 -23.67 -25.43 -22.50
C LEU A 12 -22.64 -24.32 -22.75
N LEU A 13 -23.12 -23.10 -22.94
CA LEU A 13 -22.40 -21.97 -22.38
C LEU A 13 -22.49 -22.18 -20.87
N PRO A 14 -21.39 -22.50 -20.16
CA PRO A 14 -21.43 -22.25 -18.74
C PRO A 14 -21.70 -20.75 -18.60
N LEU A 15 -22.65 -20.41 -17.74
CA LEU A 15 -22.73 -19.09 -17.14
C LEU A 15 -21.30 -18.74 -16.73
N LEU A 16 -20.66 -17.88 -17.53
CA LEU A 16 -19.41 -17.26 -17.16
C LEU A 16 -19.82 -16.38 -15.99
N GLU A 17 -19.74 -16.93 -14.77
CA GLU A 17 -19.75 -16.10 -13.59
C GLU A 17 -18.77 -14.99 -13.89
N ALA A 18 -19.26 -13.76 -13.88
CA ALA A 18 -18.44 -12.57 -13.85
C ALA A 18 -17.71 -12.58 -12.49
N GLN A 19 -16.81 -13.55 -12.31
CA GLN A 19 -15.82 -13.52 -11.27
C GLN A 19 -14.97 -12.32 -11.63
N ILE A 20 -15.06 -11.28 -10.80
CA ILE A 20 -14.06 -10.23 -10.78
C ILE A 20 -12.72 -10.96 -10.82
N PRO A 21 -11.87 -10.73 -11.85
CA PRO A 21 -10.59 -11.43 -11.94
C PRO A 21 -9.89 -11.32 -10.60
N VAL A 22 -9.30 -12.41 -10.09
CA VAL A 22 -8.60 -12.47 -8.78
C VAL A 22 -7.55 -11.35 -8.64
N CYS A 23 -7.15 -10.73 -9.75
CA CYS A 23 -6.17 -9.66 -9.84
C CYS A 23 -6.76 -8.26 -10.14
N ALA A 24 -8.08 -8.06 -10.12
CA ALA A 24 -8.70 -6.78 -10.47
C ALA A 24 -8.23 -5.63 -9.57
N ASN A 25 -7.97 -5.93 -8.29
CA ASN A 25 -7.49 -4.96 -7.30
C ASN A 25 -6.03 -4.55 -7.51
N LEU A 26 -5.29 -5.24 -8.39
CA LEU A 26 -3.91 -4.89 -8.78
C LEU A 26 -3.85 -4.02 -10.03
N ARG A 27 -5.01 -3.65 -10.62
CA ARG A 27 -5.02 -2.78 -11.79
C ARG A 27 -4.72 -1.34 -11.36
N PRO A 28 -3.65 -0.72 -11.87
CA PRO A 28 -3.37 0.68 -11.60
C PRO A 28 -4.49 1.57 -12.13
N VAL A 29 -4.79 2.63 -11.38
CA VAL A 29 -5.74 3.68 -11.76
C VAL A 29 -5.02 5.02 -11.64
N PRO A 30 -5.22 5.96 -12.59
CA PRO A 30 -4.59 7.28 -12.50
C PRO A 30 -4.88 8.02 -11.19
N ILE A 31 -3.88 8.75 -10.68
CA ILE A 31 -4.00 9.56 -9.46
C ILE A 31 -4.59 10.93 -9.78
N THR A 32 -5.79 11.17 -9.28
CA THR A 32 -6.50 12.46 -9.39
C THR A 32 -6.31 13.32 -8.14
N ASN A 33 -6.80 14.56 -8.15
CA ASN A 33 -6.82 15.38 -6.94
C ASN A 33 -7.68 14.77 -5.83
N ALA A 34 -8.81 14.14 -6.16
CA ALA A 34 -9.64 13.42 -5.20
C ALA A 34 -8.91 12.21 -4.61
N THR A 35 -8.06 11.57 -5.41
CA THR A 35 -7.18 10.48 -4.98
C THR A 35 -6.17 10.97 -3.94
N LEU A 36 -5.54 12.12 -4.19
CA LEU A 36 -4.62 12.75 -3.25
C LEU A 36 -5.32 13.20 -1.96
N ASP A 37 -6.53 13.74 -2.08
CA ASP A 37 -7.36 14.10 -0.92
C ASP A 37 -7.69 12.87 -0.06
N ARG A 38 -8.03 11.74 -0.69
CA ARG A 38 -8.35 10.49 0.01
C ARG A 38 -7.19 9.96 0.84
N ILE A 39 -5.94 10.10 0.37
CA ILE A 39 -4.75 9.60 1.09
C ILE A 39 -4.12 10.65 2.00
N SER A 40 -4.64 11.88 2.06
CA SER A 40 -4.09 12.90 2.94
C SER A 40 -4.38 12.55 4.41
N GLY A 41 -3.39 12.78 5.27
CA GLY A 41 -3.51 12.55 6.71
C GLY A 41 -2.64 11.42 7.23
N LYS A 42 -3.02 10.89 8.38
CA LYS A 42 -2.27 9.88 9.14
C LYS A 42 -2.62 8.47 8.69
N TRP A 43 -1.60 7.63 8.51
CA TRP A 43 -1.74 6.23 8.14
C TRP A 43 -0.80 5.36 8.95
N PHE A 44 -1.21 4.11 9.15
CA PHE A 44 -0.45 3.09 9.84
C PHE A 44 -0.10 1.99 8.84
N TYR A 45 1.17 1.60 8.81
CA TYR A 45 1.62 0.42 8.09
C TYR A 45 1.19 -0.81 8.87
N ILE A 46 0.37 -1.67 8.26
CA ILE A 46 -0.25 -2.81 8.95
C ILE A 46 0.50 -4.10 8.67
N ALA A 47 0.76 -4.35 7.38
CA ALA A 47 1.40 -5.57 6.95
C ALA A 47 2.05 -5.44 5.57
N SER A 48 2.94 -6.37 5.26
CA SER A 48 3.45 -6.56 3.90
C SER A 48 3.89 -7.99 3.64
N ALA A 49 4.00 -8.35 2.37
CA ALA A 49 4.74 -9.51 1.93
C ALA A 49 5.46 -9.20 0.62
N PHE A 50 6.72 -9.59 0.54
CA PHE A 50 7.60 -9.32 -0.59
C PHE A 50 8.33 -10.59 -1.02
N LYS A 51 8.47 -10.79 -2.33
CA LYS A 51 9.40 -11.78 -2.90
C LYS A 51 10.83 -11.23 -2.98
N ASN A 52 10.97 -9.91 -3.07
CA ASN A 52 12.25 -9.23 -2.99
C ASN A 52 12.85 -9.38 -1.59
N GLU A 53 13.98 -10.09 -1.48
CA GLU A 53 14.67 -10.37 -0.21
C GLU A 53 15.16 -9.11 0.52
N GLU A 54 15.48 -8.04 -0.19
CA GLU A 54 15.89 -6.77 0.42
C GLU A 54 14.72 -6.13 1.16
N PHE A 55 13.57 -6.00 0.49
CA PHE A 55 12.36 -5.47 1.11
C PHE A 55 11.83 -6.37 2.22
N LYS A 56 11.96 -7.68 2.08
CA LYS A 56 11.60 -8.63 3.13
C LYS A 56 12.42 -8.40 4.40
N LYS A 57 13.74 -8.20 4.28
CA LYS A 57 14.60 -7.88 5.42
C LYS A 57 14.26 -6.54 6.05
N LEU A 58 14.03 -5.50 5.24
CA LEU A 58 13.63 -4.20 5.74
C LEU A 58 12.31 -4.29 6.52
N ALA A 59 11.30 -4.96 5.97
CA ALA A 59 10.01 -5.15 6.62
C ALA A 59 10.09 -5.97 7.93
N GLN A 60 11.01 -6.93 8.03
CA GLN A 60 11.20 -7.72 9.26
C GLN A 60 11.72 -6.89 10.45
N GLU A 61 12.44 -5.80 10.19
CA GLU A 61 12.96 -4.93 11.23
C GLU A 61 11.94 -3.92 11.75
N ILE A 62 10.85 -3.69 11.00
CA ILE A 62 9.80 -2.75 11.35
C ILE A 62 8.88 -3.38 12.40
N GLN A 63 8.87 -2.79 13.60
CA GLN A 63 7.97 -3.23 14.67
C GLN A 63 6.63 -2.52 14.59
N ALA A 64 6.64 -1.21 14.30
CA ALA A 64 5.46 -0.38 14.08
C ALA A 64 5.86 0.85 13.25
N THR A 65 4.99 1.31 12.35
CA THR A 65 5.21 2.56 11.62
C THR A 65 3.89 3.29 11.43
N PHE A 66 3.90 4.59 11.68
CA PHE A 66 2.86 5.49 11.20
C PHE A 66 3.48 6.68 10.48
N PHE A 67 2.71 7.32 9.62
CA PHE A 67 3.19 8.46 8.86
C PHE A 67 2.06 9.41 8.49
N TYR A 68 2.45 10.59 8.03
CA TYR A 68 1.55 11.60 7.49
C TYR A 68 1.84 11.86 6.02
N PHE A 69 0.81 11.88 5.20
CA PHE A 69 0.85 12.41 3.84
C PHE A 69 0.24 13.80 3.78
N THR A 70 1.02 14.76 3.30
CA THR A 70 0.58 16.12 2.97
C THR A 70 0.81 16.35 1.47
N PRO A 71 -0.18 16.06 0.60
CA PRO A 71 -0.02 16.21 -0.85
C PRO A 71 0.07 17.68 -1.30
N ASN A 72 1.00 17.98 -2.20
CA ASN A 72 1.01 19.19 -3.02
C ASN A 72 0.49 18.84 -4.42
N LYS A 73 -0.76 19.22 -4.70
CA LYS A 73 -1.46 18.88 -5.94
C LYS A 73 -0.94 19.64 -7.17
N THR A 74 -0.21 20.72 -6.97
CA THR A 74 0.34 21.56 -8.05
C THR A 74 1.69 21.04 -8.50
N GLU A 75 2.52 20.59 -7.55
CA GLU A 75 3.87 20.07 -7.83
C GLU A 75 3.91 18.56 -8.02
N ASP A 76 2.76 17.88 -7.85
CA ASP A 76 2.66 16.43 -7.89
C ASP A 76 3.66 15.75 -6.95
N THR A 77 3.71 16.26 -5.72
CA THR A 77 4.52 15.71 -4.64
C THR A 77 3.68 15.40 -3.41
N ILE A 78 4.17 14.54 -2.53
CA ILE A 78 3.60 14.29 -1.22
C ILE A 78 4.69 14.47 -0.18
N PHE A 79 4.51 15.44 0.72
CA PHE A 79 5.38 15.55 1.88
C PHE A 79 5.04 14.44 2.87
N LEU A 80 5.98 13.52 3.05
CA LEU A 80 5.91 12.36 3.93
C LEU A 80 6.64 12.69 5.23
N ARG A 81 5.96 12.52 6.36
CA ARG A 81 6.56 12.51 7.71
C ARG A 81 6.38 11.12 8.30
N GLU A 82 7.46 10.37 8.41
CA GLU A 82 7.48 8.95 8.78
C GLU A 82 8.02 8.78 10.19
N TYR A 83 7.30 8.00 11.00
CA TYR A 83 7.65 7.66 12.38
C TYR A 83 7.68 6.14 12.48
N GLN A 84 8.88 5.59 12.54
CA GLN A 84 9.10 4.16 12.49
C GLN A 84 9.77 3.68 13.77
N THR A 85 9.17 2.69 14.42
CA THR A 85 9.81 1.92 15.47
C THR A 85 10.56 0.74 14.87
N ASN A 86 11.88 0.78 14.97
CA ASN A 86 12.79 -0.27 14.51
C ASN A 86 13.79 -0.57 15.64
N ARG A 87 14.05 -1.86 15.92
CA ARG A 87 15.03 -2.31 16.95
C ARG A 87 14.87 -1.60 18.31
N ASN A 88 13.62 -1.42 18.76
CA ASN A 88 13.24 -0.74 20.00
C ASN A 88 13.68 0.73 20.10
N ALA A 89 13.78 1.42 18.96
CA ALA A 89 13.99 2.85 18.90
C ALA A 89 13.01 3.50 17.93
N CYS A 90 12.59 4.74 18.25
CA CYS A 90 11.86 5.56 17.30
C CYS A 90 12.83 6.25 16.34
N LEU A 91 12.57 6.11 15.04
CA LEU A 91 13.27 6.77 13.95
C LEU A 91 12.28 7.69 13.25
N TYR A 92 12.62 8.97 13.16
CA TYR A 92 11.86 9.96 12.43
C TYR A 92 12.59 10.33 11.14
N ASN A 93 11.84 10.40 10.04
CA ASN A 93 12.35 10.91 8.77
C ASN A 93 11.25 11.71 8.06
N SER A 94 11.65 12.72 7.28
CA SER A 94 10.76 13.45 6.41
C SER A 94 11.35 13.56 5.01
N SER A 95 10.53 13.31 4.00
CA SER A 95 10.94 13.33 2.59
C SER A 95 9.80 13.78 1.70
N TYR A 96 10.11 14.06 0.44
CA TYR A 96 9.10 14.25 -0.60
C TYR A 96 9.00 12.98 -1.45
N LEU A 97 7.77 12.55 -1.69
CA LEU A 97 7.45 11.55 -2.69
C LEU A 97 7.04 12.25 -3.98
N ASN A 98 7.40 11.71 -5.13
CA ASN A 98 6.88 12.16 -6.42
C ASN A 98 5.61 11.38 -6.77
N VAL A 99 4.68 12.01 -7.48
CA VAL A 99 3.44 11.40 -7.94
C VAL A 99 3.46 11.34 -9.47
N GLN A 100 3.40 10.13 -10.04
CA GLN A 100 3.23 9.95 -11.48
C GLN A 100 1.77 9.64 -11.77
N ARG A 101 0.98 10.70 -12.02
CA ARG A 101 -0.48 10.64 -12.06
C ARG A 101 -1.03 9.61 -13.03
N GLU A 102 -0.62 9.68 -14.29
CA GLU A 102 -1.13 8.81 -15.35
C GLU A 102 -0.83 7.32 -15.09
N ASN A 103 0.30 7.04 -14.43
CA ASN A 103 0.73 5.67 -14.13
C ASN A 103 0.07 5.12 -12.87
N GLY A 104 -0.52 5.98 -12.04
CA GLY A 104 -1.08 5.57 -10.75
C GLY A 104 -0.01 5.21 -9.72
N THR A 105 1.18 5.83 -9.80
CA THR A 105 2.33 5.50 -8.95
C THR A 105 2.80 6.67 -8.10
N ILE A 106 3.42 6.33 -6.96
CA ILE A 106 4.22 7.24 -6.16
C ILE A 106 5.65 6.70 -6.08
N SER A 107 6.63 7.58 -5.91
CA SER A 107 8.02 7.17 -5.79
C SER A 107 8.78 7.88 -4.67
N LYS A 108 9.73 7.17 -4.07
CA LYS A 108 10.65 7.67 -3.04
C LYS A 108 12.08 7.48 -3.51
N PHE A 109 12.90 8.52 -3.44
CA PHE A 109 14.34 8.38 -3.64
C PHE A 109 15.02 7.95 -2.33
N GLY A 110 15.76 6.85 -2.37
CA GLY A 110 16.45 6.28 -1.22
C GLY A 110 17.62 5.41 -1.66
N GLU A 111 18.70 5.39 -0.87
CA GLU A 111 19.89 4.55 -1.14
C GLU A 111 20.47 4.72 -2.56
N GLY A 112 20.36 5.91 -3.13
CA GLY A 112 20.88 6.23 -4.48
C GLY A 112 20.01 5.76 -5.64
N ARG A 113 18.79 5.26 -5.38
CA ARG A 113 17.83 4.86 -6.43
C ARG A 113 16.41 5.33 -6.13
N GLU A 114 15.58 5.35 -7.16
CA GLU A 114 14.15 5.62 -7.04
C GLU A 114 13.39 4.31 -6.85
N HIS A 115 12.55 4.26 -5.82
CA HIS A 115 11.64 3.17 -5.54
C HIS A 115 10.22 3.58 -5.92
N VAL A 116 9.62 2.85 -6.86
CA VAL A 116 8.28 3.15 -7.41
C VAL A 116 7.27 2.15 -6.86
N ALA A 117 6.09 2.63 -6.47
CA ALA A 117 4.99 1.78 -6.05
C ALA A 117 3.68 2.25 -6.68
N TYR A 118 2.86 1.29 -7.11
CA TYR A 118 1.49 1.54 -7.54
C TYR A 118 0.60 1.78 -6.33
N LEU A 119 -0.17 2.87 -6.37
CA LEU A 119 -1.14 3.19 -5.34
C LEU A 119 -2.47 2.49 -5.66
N LEU A 120 -2.85 1.52 -4.83
CA LEU A 120 -4.02 0.70 -5.04
C LEU A 120 -5.06 0.97 -3.95
N PHE A 121 -6.27 1.34 -4.37
CA PHE A 121 -7.37 1.59 -3.45
C PHE A 121 -8.22 0.35 -3.25
N LEU A 122 -8.53 0.08 -1.99
CA LEU A 122 -9.47 -0.95 -1.59
C LEU A 122 -10.89 -0.38 -1.56
N ARG A 123 -11.91 -1.26 -1.49
CA ARG A 123 -13.31 -0.83 -1.35
C ARG A 123 -13.53 -0.07 -0.05
N ASP A 124 -12.87 -0.49 1.03
CA ASP A 124 -12.82 0.30 2.26
C ASP A 124 -11.93 1.53 2.07
N THR A 125 -12.52 2.71 2.20
CA THR A 125 -11.82 3.99 2.10
C THR A 125 -10.78 4.22 3.19
N ARG A 126 -10.84 3.45 4.27
CA ARG A 126 -9.92 3.50 5.41
C ARG A 126 -8.68 2.64 5.22
N THR A 127 -8.51 2.06 4.04
CA THR A 127 -7.34 1.25 3.69
C THR A 127 -6.88 1.51 2.27
N PHE A 128 -5.59 1.31 2.04
CA PHE A 128 -4.99 1.28 0.71
C PHE A 128 -3.77 0.35 0.70
N MET A 129 -3.31 -0.01 -0.48
CA MET A 129 -2.10 -0.80 -0.67
C MET A 129 -1.08 -0.05 -1.54
N LEU A 130 0.19 -0.37 -1.33
CA LEU A 130 1.24 -0.07 -2.27
C LEU A 130 1.77 -1.38 -2.84
N ALA A 131 1.80 -1.46 -4.17
CA ALA A 131 2.34 -2.60 -4.91
C ALA A 131 3.65 -2.25 -5.58
N PHE A 132 4.64 -3.11 -5.37
CA PHE A 132 6.02 -2.91 -5.82
C PHE A 132 6.36 -3.95 -6.87
N ASP A 133 7.15 -3.56 -7.88
CA ASP A 133 7.72 -4.46 -8.88
C ASP A 133 6.69 -5.44 -9.50
N LEU A 134 5.46 -4.97 -9.77
CA LEU A 134 4.36 -5.83 -10.27
C LEU A 134 4.71 -6.56 -11.57
N ASP A 135 5.58 -5.96 -12.39
CA ASP A 135 6.03 -6.53 -13.67
C ASP A 135 7.16 -7.57 -13.50
N ASP A 136 7.79 -7.65 -12.33
CA ASP A 136 8.83 -8.63 -12.01
C ASP A 136 8.28 -9.66 -11.01
N GLU A 137 7.85 -10.82 -11.54
CA GLU A 137 7.28 -11.90 -10.74
C GLU A 137 8.20 -12.38 -9.61
N LYS A 138 9.52 -12.13 -9.67
CA LYS A 138 10.48 -12.53 -8.64
C LYS A 138 10.73 -11.45 -7.58
N LYS A 139 10.33 -10.20 -7.83
CA LYS A 139 10.56 -9.08 -6.91
C LYS A 139 9.27 -8.46 -6.38
N SER A 140 8.14 -8.75 -7.01
CA SER A 140 6.82 -8.26 -6.62
C SER A 140 6.52 -8.39 -5.13
N GLY A 141 5.74 -7.44 -4.63
CA GLY A 141 5.24 -7.47 -3.26
C GLY A 141 4.20 -6.39 -2.99
N LEU A 142 3.55 -6.52 -1.84
CA LEU A 142 2.48 -5.65 -1.40
C LEU A 142 2.71 -5.21 0.03
N SER A 143 2.33 -3.96 0.31
CA SER A 143 2.13 -3.46 1.66
C SER A 143 0.72 -2.89 1.78
N VAL A 144 0.11 -3.02 2.95
CA VAL A 144 -1.24 -2.52 3.24
C VAL A 144 -1.19 -1.56 4.43
N TYR A 145 -1.99 -0.50 4.32
CA TYR A 145 -2.05 0.60 5.26
C TYR A 145 -3.49 0.85 5.67
N ALA A 146 -3.67 1.33 6.91
CA ALA A 146 -4.99 1.68 7.45
C ALA A 146 -4.97 3.00 8.21
N ASP A 147 -6.13 3.62 8.40
CA ASP A 147 -6.32 4.85 9.18
C ASP A 147 -6.20 4.64 10.70
N LYS A 148 -6.13 3.37 11.12
CA LYS A 148 -5.96 2.92 12.51
C LYS A 148 -4.80 1.93 12.61
N PRO A 149 -4.16 1.82 13.78
CA PRO A 149 -3.02 0.91 14.00
C PRO A 149 -3.38 -0.58 13.94
N GLU A 150 -4.67 -0.93 13.94
CA GLU A 150 -5.17 -2.29 13.83
C GLU A 150 -6.22 -2.35 12.72
N ALA A 151 -6.13 -3.36 11.85
CA ALA A 151 -7.08 -3.61 10.78
C ALA A 151 -7.90 -4.88 11.06
N THR A 152 -9.17 -4.88 10.70
CA THR A 152 -10.02 -6.08 10.83
C THR A 152 -9.72 -7.09 9.73
N LYS A 153 -10.21 -8.33 9.89
CA LYS A 153 -10.05 -9.37 8.85
C LYS A 153 -10.71 -8.97 7.53
N GLU A 154 -11.84 -8.26 7.61
CA GLU A 154 -12.58 -7.77 6.46
C GLU A 154 -11.76 -6.72 5.70
N GLN A 155 -11.11 -5.81 6.42
CA GLN A 155 -10.22 -4.80 5.84
C GLN A 155 -8.99 -5.42 5.15
N LEU A 156 -8.50 -6.55 5.67
CA LEU A 156 -7.37 -7.28 5.09
C LEU A 156 -7.79 -8.28 3.99
N GLY A 157 -9.09 -8.46 3.75
CA GLY A 157 -9.60 -9.42 2.75
C GLY A 157 -9.04 -9.16 1.35
N GLU A 158 -9.16 -7.93 0.87
CA GLU A 158 -8.66 -7.54 -0.46
C GLU A 158 -7.12 -7.59 -0.55
N PHE A 159 -6.42 -7.38 0.57
CA PHE A 159 -4.96 -7.57 0.62
C PHE A 159 -4.57 -9.04 0.44
N TYR A 160 -5.28 -9.97 1.07
CA TYR A 160 -5.03 -11.39 0.88
C TYR A 160 -5.38 -11.88 -0.53
N GLU A 161 -6.48 -11.40 -1.12
CA GLU A 161 -6.82 -11.68 -2.52
C GLU A 161 -5.72 -11.20 -3.48
N ALA A 162 -5.19 -10.01 -3.23
CA ALA A 162 -4.09 -9.45 -4.01
C ALA A 162 -2.79 -10.28 -3.87
N LEU A 163 -2.49 -10.79 -2.67
CA LEU A 163 -1.37 -11.73 -2.46
C LEU A 163 -1.56 -13.05 -3.18
N ASP A 164 -2.78 -13.61 -3.15
CA ASP A 164 -3.12 -14.85 -3.85
C ASP A 164 -2.93 -14.68 -5.36
N CYS A 165 -3.32 -13.52 -5.93
CA CYS A 165 -3.02 -13.17 -7.32
C CYS A 165 -1.50 -13.16 -7.61
N LEU A 166 -0.71 -12.57 -6.71
CA LEU A 166 0.76 -12.53 -6.86
C LEU A 166 1.45 -13.86 -6.52
N ARG A 167 0.69 -14.89 -6.12
CA ARG A 167 1.22 -16.19 -5.64
C ARG A 167 2.19 -16.04 -4.46
N ILE A 168 1.92 -15.09 -3.57
CA ILE A 168 2.67 -14.90 -2.33
C ILE A 168 1.92 -15.63 -1.21
N PRO A 169 2.52 -16.63 -0.54
CA PRO A 169 1.85 -17.34 0.53
C PRO A 169 1.50 -16.41 1.69
N ARG A 170 0.30 -16.53 2.24
CA ARG A 170 -0.14 -15.72 3.40
C ARG A 170 0.73 -15.93 4.65
N SER A 171 1.42 -17.07 4.75
CA SER A 171 2.41 -17.35 5.81
C SER A 171 3.66 -16.48 5.72
N GLU A 172 3.90 -15.82 4.59
CA GLU A 172 5.01 -14.86 4.42
C GLU A 172 4.64 -13.43 4.78
N VAL A 173 3.39 -13.18 5.18
CA VAL A 173 2.96 -11.85 5.60
C VAL A 173 3.60 -11.48 6.93
N LEU A 174 4.27 -10.35 6.93
CA LEU A 174 4.84 -9.71 8.10
C LEU A 174 3.86 -8.64 8.59
N TYR A 175 3.51 -8.70 9.86
CA TYR A 175 2.60 -7.74 10.50
C TYR A 175 3.37 -6.88 11.50
N THR A 176 3.01 -5.61 11.58
CA THR A 176 3.43 -4.75 12.68
C THR A 176 2.67 -5.08 13.96
N ASP A 177 3.25 -4.72 15.10
CA ASP A 177 2.61 -4.77 16.41
C ASP A 177 2.54 -3.34 16.97
N SER A 178 1.36 -2.74 16.93
CA SER A 178 1.10 -1.37 17.40
C SER A 178 1.48 -1.16 18.86
N LYS A 179 1.48 -2.22 19.68
CA LYS A 179 1.89 -2.16 21.10
C LYS A 179 3.39 -1.96 21.27
N LYS A 180 4.17 -2.17 20.21
CA LYS A 180 5.62 -1.90 20.18
C LYS A 180 5.94 -0.50 19.67
N ASP A 181 4.95 0.34 19.39
CA ASP A 181 5.22 1.73 19.01
C ASP A 181 5.96 2.48 20.13
N LEU A 182 7.04 3.15 19.75
CA LEU A 182 7.83 4.03 20.60
C LEU A 182 7.84 5.47 20.07
N CYS A 183 7.09 5.76 19.00
CA CYS A 183 7.14 7.04 18.32
C CYS A 183 6.04 8.02 18.74
N GLU A 184 4.97 7.57 19.41
CA GLU A 184 3.92 8.46 19.92
C GLU A 184 4.45 9.64 20.77
N PRO A 185 5.45 9.49 21.66
CA PRO A 185 6.01 10.63 22.41
C PRO A 185 6.64 11.70 21.50
N LEU A 186 7.39 11.26 20.47
CA LEU A 186 8.05 12.16 19.53
C LEU A 186 7.04 12.88 18.63
N GLU A 187 6.00 12.18 18.17
CA GLU A 187 4.89 12.78 17.44
C GLU A 187 4.21 13.89 18.25
N LYS A 188 3.88 13.62 19.52
CA LYS A 188 3.27 14.61 20.42
C LYS A 188 4.15 15.83 20.63
N GLN A 189 5.47 15.65 20.65
CA GLN A 189 6.40 16.77 20.71
C GLN A 189 6.34 17.61 19.44
N HIS A 190 6.47 16.99 18.26
CA HIS A 190 6.40 17.70 16.98
C HIS A 190 5.05 18.40 16.75
N GLU A 191 3.94 17.84 17.25
CA GLU A 191 2.62 18.49 17.21
C GLU A 191 2.58 19.78 18.03
N LYS A 192 3.22 19.81 19.20
CA LYS A 192 3.30 21.02 20.05
C LYS A 192 4.16 22.09 19.40
N GLU A 193 5.30 21.69 18.84
CA GLU A 193 6.23 22.60 18.16
C GLU A 193 5.55 23.29 16.97
N ARG A 194 4.87 22.53 16.10
CA ARG A 194 4.13 23.10 14.97
C ARG A 194 3.05 24.10 15.38
N LYS A 195 2.25 23.77 16.41
CA LYS A 195 1.22 24.69 16.91
C LYS A 195 1.81 25.99 17.45
N GLN A 196 2.96 25.92 18.13
CA GLN A 196 3.65 27.11 18.63
C GLN A 196 4.26 27.95 17.50
N GLU A 197 4.69 27.34 16.40
CA GLU A 197 5.16 28.07 15.21
C GLU A 197 4.01 28.78 14.51
N GLU A 198 2.87 28.10 14.30
CA GLU A 198 1.66 28.69 13.72
C GLU A 198 1.12 29.87 14.54
N GLU A 199 1.15 29.78 15.87
CA GLU A 199 0.76 30.87 16.78
C GLU A 199 1.72 32.07 16.77
N LYS A 200 2.99 31.88 16.37
CA LYS A 200 3.97 32.97 16.25
C LYS A 200 3.92 33.68 14.90
N GLU A 201 3.42 33.00 13.87
CA GLU A 201 3.29 33.52 12.51
C GLU A 201 1.91 34.18 12.24
N SER A 202 0.96 34.07 13.17
CA SER A 202 -0.37 34.68 13.12
C SER A 202 -0.44 36.02 13.88
#